data_AF-A0A6G3LNZ9-F1
#
_entry.id   AF-A0A6G3LNZ9-F1
#
_cell.length_a   1.000
_cell.length_b   1.000
_cell.length_c   1.000
_cell.angle_alpha   90.00
_cell.angle_beta   90.00
_cell.angle_gamma   90.00
#
_symmetry.space_group_name_H-M   'P 1'
#
loop_
_entity.id
_entity.type
_entity.pdbx_description
1 polymer ?
#
loop_
_entity_poly.entity_id
_entity_poly.type
_entity_poly.pdbx_seq_one_letter_code
_entity_poly.pdbx_strand_id
1 'polypeptide(L)'
;MLSQPAEKGALIDLWGTILYPAPSLEEYTRERARKILQVLLELGIDTTEQKIYETYRATRSLADKIRNFTMLELSLEGEVILLLDKLGIEPREETVRKLSEAFIHPYVSMVKPAPNVKELLETIKALGFRLILASNTMSTAHSLQLLKTHGLYELFDYLAFSDSIGFRKPHPKFFSHIISVTGIVP
;
A
#
# COMPACT_ATOMS: atom_id res chain seq x y z
N MET A 1 28.06 -7.45 22.11
CA MET A 1 26.99 -7.78 23.08
C MET A 1 25.68 -7.70 22.34
N LEU A 2 24.99 -8.83 22.15
CA LEU A 2 23.64 -8.83 21.59
C LEU A 2 22.74 -8.18 22.65
N SER A 3 22.09 -7.07 22.30
CA SER A 3 21.07 -6.44 23.12
C SER A 3 20.02 -7.50 23.49
N GLN A 4 19.56 -7.49 24.74
CA GLN A 4 18.45 -8.35 25.15
C GLN A 4 17.25 -8.09 24.21
N PRO A 5 16.55 -9.14 23.75
CA PRO A 5 15.36 -8.95 22.93
C PRO A 5 14.35 -8.12 23.72
N ALA A 6 13.79 -7.07 23.11
CA ALA A 6 12.77 -6.28 23.77
C ALA A 6 11.56 -7.17 24.12
N GLU A 7 11.10 -7.08 25.36
CA GLU A 7 9.94 -7.85 25.85
C GLU A 7 8.60 -7.28 25.35
N LYS A 8 8.60 -6.06 24.77
CA LYS A 8 7.40 -5.34 24.34
C LYS A 8 7.47 -4.99 22.85
N GLY A 9 6.34 -5.12 22.15
CA GLY A 9 6.20 -4.69 20.77
C GLY A 9 4.96 -3.84 20.55
N ALA A 10 5.07 -2.88 19.63
CA ALA A 10 3.99 -2.01 19.20
C ALA A 10 3.74 -2.23 17.71
N LEU A 11 2.53 -2.68 17.39
CA LEU A 11 2.09 -2.95 16.02
C LEU A 11 1.41 -1.70 15.46
N ILE A 12 2.02 -1.05 14.48
CA ILE A 12 1.58 0.22 13.92
C ILE A 12 1.01 0.01 12.52
N ASP A 13 -0.24 0.42 12.31
CA ASP A 13 -0.85 0.47 10.98
C ASP A 13 -0.30 1.65 10.15
N LEU A 14 -0.41 1.57 8.82
CA LEU A 14 0.17 2.55 7.89
C LEU A 14 -0.85 3.58 7.39
N TRP A 15 -1.69 3.18 6.43
CA TRP A 15 -2.61 4.05 5.72
C TRP A 15 -3.80 4.44 6.60
N GLY A 16 -4.03 5.73 6.77
CA GLY A 16 -5.08 6.22 7.66
C GLY A 16 -4.69 6.23 9.14
N THR A 17 -3.43 5.90 9.45
CA THR A 17 -2.87 5.90 10.82
C THR A 17 -1.64 6.80 10.91
N ILE A 18 -0.56 6.48 10.18
CA ILE A 18 0.66 7.29 10.15
C ILE A 18 0.90 7.99 8.81
N LEU A 19 0.22 7.55 7.75
CA LEU A 19 0.29 8.14 6.41
C LEU A 19 -1.11 8.49 5.90
N TYR A 20 -1.24 9.66 5.29
CA TYR A 20 -2.48 10.19 4.72
C TYR A 20 -2.23 10.85 3.36
N PRO A 21 -3.20 10.84 2.44
CA PRO A 21 -3.12 11.70 1.27
C PRO A 21 -3.13 13.17 1.72
N ALA A 22 -2.22 13.98 1.19
CA ALA A 22 -2.23 15.42 1.39
C ALA A 22 -3.50 16.09 0.81
N PRO A 23 -4.01 15.72 -0.38
CA PRO A 23 -5.28 16.24 -0.88
C PRO A 23 -6.47 15.43 -0.35
N SER A 24 -7.69 15.82 -0.72
CA SER A 24 -8.88 15.01 -0.46
C SER A 24 -8.80 13.63 -1.15
N LEU A 25 -9.54 12.65 -0.64
CA LEU A 25 -9.61 11.31 -1.25
C LEU A 25 -10.16 11.35 -2.69
N GLU A 26 -11.05 12.30 -2.98
CA GLU A 26 -11.59 12.50 -4.32
C GLU A 26 -10.51 12.99 -5.29
N GLU A 27 -9.77 14.04 -4.91
CA GLU A 27 -8.66 14.56 -5.72
C GLU A 27 -7.55 13.52 -5.90
N TYR A 28 -7.20 12.80 -4.84
CA TYR A 28 -6.25 11.69 -4.89
C TYR A 28 -6.70 10.60 -5.87
N THR A 29 -7.98 10.25 -5.86
CA THR A 29 -8.55 9.25 -6.78
C THR A 29 -8.58 9.76 -8.22
N ARG A 30 -8.94 11.02 -8.43
CA ARG A 30 -8.90 11.64 -9.77
C ARG A 30 -7.49 11.71 -10.33
N GLU A 31 -6.48 12.00 -9.49
CA GLU A 31 -5.10 12.01 -9.96
C GLU A 31 -4.63 10.62 -10.41
N ARG A 32 -5.08 9.54 -9.75
CA ARG A 32 -4.83 8.17 -10.24
C ARG A 32 -5.43 7.97 -11.63
N ALA A 33 -6.68 8.40 -11.82
CA ALA A 33 -7.35 8.30 -13.11
C ALA A 33 -6.62 9.09 -14.20
N ARG A 34 -6.11 10.29 -13.89
CA ARG A 34 -5.31 11.10 -14.84
C ARG A 34 -4.00 10.45 -15.22
N LYS A 35 -3.28 9.87 -14.26
CA LYS A 35 -2.03 9.15 -14.55
C LYS A 35 -2.26 7.93 -15.44
N ILE A 36 -3.32 7.18 -15.16
CA ILE A 36 -3.74 6.05 -16.01
C ILE A 36 -4.12 6.54 -17.41
N LEU A 37 -4.91 7.62 -17.51
CA LEU A 37 -5.31 8.21 -18.79
C LEU A 37 -4.09 8.60 -19.64
N GLN A 38 -3.08 9.25 -19.04
CA GLN A 38 -1.84 9.63 -19.73
C GLN A 38 -1.20 8.44 -20.44
N VAL A 39 -1.02 7.33 -19.72
CA VAL A 39 -0.44 6.10 -20.30
C VAL A 39 -1.35 5.49 -21.38
N LEU A 40 -2.67 5.48 -21.19
CA LEU A 40 -3.59 4.94 -22.19
C LEU A 40 -3.57 5.75 -23.49
N LEU A 41 -3.52 7.08 -23.41
CA LEU A 41 -3.40 7.95 -24.58
C LEU A 41 -2.07 7.74 -25.32
N GLU A 42 -0.96 7.57 -24.60
CA GLU A 42 0.34 7.24 -25.18
C GLU A 42 0.35 5.89 -25.90
N LEU A 43 -0.49 4.95 -25.46
CA LEU A 43 -0.69 3.65 -26.09
C LEU A 43 -1.70 3.69 -27.26
N GLY A 44 -2.20 4.88 -27.62
CA GLY A 44 -3.15 5.07 -28.72
C GLY A 44 -4.58 4.66 -28.37
N ILE A 45 -4.92 4.57 -27.09
CA ILE A 45 -6.26 4.19 -26.62
C ILE A 45 -7.05 5.46 -26.33
N ASP A 46 -8.06 5.73 -27.17
CA ASP A 46 -8.94 6.88 -27.01
C ASP A 46 -9.95 6.67 -25.86
N THR A 47 -9.93 7.57 -24.88
CA THR A 47 -10.75 7.51 -23.67
C THR A 47 -10.74 8.86 -22.94
N THR A 48 -11.54 8.99 -21.88
CA THR A 48 -11.68 10.25 -21.12
C THR A 48 -11.32 10.06 -19.64
N GLU A 49 -10.93 11.13 -18.96
CA GLU A 49 -10.68 11.11 -17.49
C GLU A 49 -11.89 10.54 -16.75
N GLN A 50 -13.11 10.96 -17.13
CA GLN A 50 -14.33 10.53 -16.47
C GLN A 50 -14.55 9.01 -16.62
N LYS A 51 -14.36 8.46 -17.82
CA LYS A 51 -14.48 7.02 -18.06
C LYS A 51 -13.43 6.24 -17.26
N ILE A 52 -12.19 6.72 -17.18
CA ILE A 52 -11.13 6.08 -16.40
C ILE A 52 -11.41 6.17 -14.90
N TYR A 53 -11.88 7.30 -14.41
CA TYR A 53 -12.26 7.48 -13.00
C TYR A 53 -13.38 6.51 -12.60
N GLU A 54 -14.44 6.41 -13.39
CA GLU A 54 -15.55 5.47 -13.14
C GLU A 54 -15.08 4.02 -13.20
N THR A 55 -14.26 3.68 -14.18
CA THR A 55 -13.72 2.32 -14.34
C THR A 55 -12.78 1.97 -13.18
N TYR A 56 -11.93 2.90 -12.75
CA TYR A 56 -11.08 2.74 -11.56
C TYR A 56 -11.93 2.48 -10.32
N ARG A 57 -12.97 3.27 -10.07
CA ARG A 57 -13.87 3.09 -8.91
C ARG A 57 -14.55 1.72 -8.93
N ALA A 58 -15.05 1.30 -10.09
CA ALA A 58 -15.65 -0.03 -10.26
C ALA A 58 -14.63 -1.17 -10.07
N THR A 59 -13.41 -0.99 -10.58
CA THR A 59 -12.28 -1.91 -10.37
C THR A 59 -11.96 -2.03 -8.90
N ARG A 60 -11.83 -0.90 -8.20
CA ARG A 60 -11.51 -0.84 -6.78
C ARG A 60 -12.56 -1.56 -5.94
N SER A 61 -13.84 -1.34 -6.24
CA SER A 61 -14.93 -2.04 -5.57
C SER A 61 -14.86 -3.56 -5.75
N LEU A 62 -14.55 -4.04 -6.97
CA LEU A 62 -14.36 -5.47 -7.21
C LEU A 62 -13.14 -6.02 -6.49
N ALA A 63 -12.01 -5.33 -6.56
CA ALA A 63 -10.78 -5.70 -5.87
C ALA A 63 -11.01 -5.80 -4.36
N ASP A 64 -11.70 -4.84 -3.75
CA ASP A 64 -12.02 -4.86 -2.32
C ASP A 64 -12.95 -6.02 -1.97
N LYS A 65 -13.91 -6.39 -2.83
CA LYS A 65 -14.71 -7.63 -2.65
C LYS A 65 -13.82 -8.88 -2.66
N ILE A 66 -12.93 -9.02 -3.66
CA ILE A 66 -12.00 -10.15 -3.73
C ILE A 66 -11.18 -10.25 -2.45
N ARG A 67 -10.59 -9.14 -2.01
CA ARG A 67 -9.77 -9.05 -0.80
C ARG A 67 -10.57 -9.45 0.45
N ASN A 68 -11.82 -9.00 0.57
CA ASN A 68 -12.66 -9.30 1.73
C ASN A 68 -13.15 -10.75 1.75
N PHE A 69 -13.49 -11.33 0.60
CA PHE A 69 -13.95 -12.72 0.54
C PHE A 69 -12.80 -13.72 0.69
N THR A 70 -11.66 -13.46 0.06
CA THR A 70 -10.53 -14.40 0.04
C THR A 70 -9.58 -14.20 1.21
N MET A 71 -9.57 -13.00 1.81
CA MET A 71 -8.59 -12.57 2.81
C MET A 71 -7.13 -12.58 2.32
N LEU A 72 -6.94 -12.63 0.99
CA LEU A 72 -5.65 -12.57 0.31
C LEU A 72 -5.38 -11.16 -0.22
N GLU A 73 -4.10 -10.80 -0.30
CA GLU A 73 -3.73 -9.55 -0.98
C GLU A 73 -3.93 -9.68 -2.49
N LEU A 74 -4.40 -8.59 -3.12
CA LEU A 74 -4.43 -8.46 -4.57
C LEU A 74 -3.30 -7.50 -4.94
N SER A 75 -2.33 -7.99 -5.69
CA SER A 75 -1.19 -7.18 -6.12
C SER A 75 -1.63 -5.99 -6.97
N LEU A 76 -0.74 -5.00 -7.08
CA LEU A 76 -0.92 -3.85 -7.96
C LEU A 76 -1.21 -4.27 -9.40
N GLU A 77 -0.42 -5.21 -9.94
CA GLU A 77 -0.59 -5.75 -11.29
C GLU A 77 -1.94 -6.44 -11.44
N GLY A 78 -2.37 -7.21 -10.44
CA GLY A 78 -3.68 -7.85 -10.43
C GLY A 78 -4.83 -6.84 -10.50
N GLU A 79 -4.74 -5.73 -9.76
CA GLU A 79 -5.74 -4.66 -9.82
C GLU A 79 -5.70 -3.92 -11.17
N VAL A 80 -4.53 -3.73 -11.77
CA VAL A 80 -4.38 -3.18 -13.12
C VAL A 80 -4.94 -4.12 -14.19
N ILE A 81 -4.75 -5.43 -14.07
CA ILE A 81 -5.34 -6.43 -14.98
C ILE A 81 -6.88 -6.36 -14.92
N LEU A 82 -7.47 -6.25 -13.73
CA LEU A 82 -8.92 -6.06 -13.59
C LEU A 82 -9.40 -4.75 -14.23
N LEU A 83 -8.61 -3.69 -14.15
CA LEU A 83 -8.93 -2.42 -14.81
C LEU A 83 -8.89 -2.55 -16.34
N LEU A 84 -7.85 -3.21 -16.87
CA LEU A 84 -7.68 -3.46 -18.30
C LEU A 84 -8.80 -4.32 -18.87
N ASP A 85 -9.17 -5.40 -18.18
CA ASP A 85 -10.31 -6.26 -18.53
C ASP A 85 -11.61 -5.45 -18.67
N LYS A 86 -11.90 -4.58 -17.70
CA LYS A 86 -13.08 -3.70 -17.74
C LYS A 86 -13.07 -2.69 -18.88
N LEU A 87 -11.89 -2.30 -19.36
CA LEU A 87 -11.73 -1.43 -20.51
C LEU A 87 -11.75 -2.20 -21.84
N GLY A 88 -11.79 -3.53 -21.82
CA GLY A 88 -11.69 -4.38 -23.01
C GLY A 88 -10.29 -4.36 -23.63
N ILE A 89 -9.25 -4.16 -22.82
CA ILE A 89 -7.85 -4.09 -23.26
C ILE A 89 -7.12 -5.35 -22.81
N GLU A 90 -6.43 -6.00 -23.75
CA GLU A 90 -5.62 -7.19 -23.46
C GLU A 90 -4.44 -6.85 -22.53
N PRO A 91 -4.28 -7.55 -21.39
CA PRO A 91 -3.20 -7.29 -20.44
C PRO A 91 -1.86 -7.84 -20.94
N ARG A 92 -1.14 -7.03 -21.71
CA ARG A 92 0.26 -7.32 -22.10
C ARG A 92 1.22 -6.88 -21.00
N GLU A 93 2.33 -7.60 -20.84
CA GLU A 93 3.33 -7.34 -19.78
C GLU A 93 3.78 -5.88 -19.71
N GLU A 94 4.15 -5.29 -20.85
CA GLU A 94 4.57 -3.88 -20.89
C GLU A 94 3.44 -2.91 -20.52
N THR A 95 2.22 -3.18 -20.97
CA THR A 95 1.04 -2.37 -20.66
C THR A 95 0.72 -2.43 -19.18
N VAL A 96 0.72 -3.62 -18.58
CA VAL A 96 0.51 -3.83 -17.14
C VAL A 96 1.58 -3.12 -16.33
N ARG A 97 2.86 -3.22 -16.73
CA ARG A 97 3.96 -2.54 -16.04
C ARG A 97 3.79 -1.01 -16.07
N LYS A 98 3.60 -0.41 -17.25
CA LYS A 98 3.43 1.05 -17.40
C LYS A 98 2.22 1.57 -16.61
N LEU A 99 1.11 0.84 -16.67
CA LEU A 99 -0.10 1.22 -15.95
C LEU A 99 0.01 1.01 -14.44
N SER A 100 0.77 0.02 -13.97
CA SER A 100 1.02 -0.18 -12.54
C SER A 100 1.75 1.02 -11.94
N GLU A 101 2.80 1.50 -12.59
CA GLU A 101 3.52 2.71 -12.19
C GLU A 101 2.61 3.95 -12.17
N ALA A 102 1.81 4.14 -13.23
CA ALA A 102 0.85 5.23 -13.29
C ALA A 102 -0.24 5.14 -12.21
N PHE A 103 -0.76 3.93 -11.98
CA PHE A 103 -1.80 3.66 -11.00
C PHE A 103 -1.32 4.02 -9.59
N ILE A 104 -0.10 3.58 -9.21
CA ILE A 104 0.44 3.78 -7.87
C ILE A 104 1.08 5.15 -7.67
N HIS A 105 1.43 5.88 -8.74
CA HIS A 105 2.14 7.16 -8.66
C HIS A 105 1.58 8.16 -7.61
N PRO A 106 0.26 8.36 -7.47
CA PRO A 106 -0.27 9.27 -6.44
C PRO A 106 0.04 8.82 -5.00
N TYR A 107 0.19 7.51 -4.75
CA TYR A 107 0.60 6.99 -3.46
C TYR A 107 2.00 7.47 -3.05
N VAL A 108 2.96 7.43 -3.98
CA VAL A 108 4.34 7.84 -3.66
C VAL A 108 4.54 9.35 -3.71
N SER A 109 3.71 10.08 -4.47
CA SER A 109 3.90 11.53 -4.68
C SER A 109 3.05 12.41 -3.74
N MET A 110 1.85 11.97 -3.38
CA MET A 110 0.86 12.83 -2.68
C MET A 110 0.63 12.42 -1.22
N VAL A 111 1.17 11.29 -0.78
CA VAL A 111 0.97 10.80 0.59
C VAL A 111 2.04 11.40 1.51
N LYS A 112 1.59 11.88 2.67
CA LYS A 112 2.42 12.52 3.68
C LYS A 112 2.23 11.87 5.05
N PRO A 113 3.25 11.94 5.92
CA PRO A 113 3.13 11.51 7.29
C PRO A 113 2.12 12.36 8.07
N ALA A 114 1.50 11.74 9.08
CA ALA A 114 0.74 12.47 10.09
C ALA A 114 1.65 13.47 10.83
N PRO A 115 1.13 14.61 11.30
CA PRO A 115 1.90 15.52 12.15
C PRO A 115 2.48 14.79 13.36
N ASN A 116 3.73 15.11 13.69
CA ASN A 116 4.46 14.59 14.86
C ASN A 116 4.64 13.06 14.90
N VAL A 117 4.46 12.36 13.77
CA VAL A 117 4.49 10.89 13.79
C VAL A 117 5.88 10.33 14.04
N LYS A 118 6.93 11.05 13.61
CA LYS A 118 8.30 10.65 13.85
C LYS A 118 8.61 10.69 15.34
N GLU A 119 8.25 11.79 16.01
CA GLU A 119 8.41 12.00 17.44
C GLU A 119 7.63 10.95 18.26
N LEU A 120 6.42 10.60 17.82
CA LEU A 120 5.65 9.52 18.42
C LEU A 120 6.39 8.17 18.35
N LEU A 121 6.87 7.79 17.16
CA LEU A 121 7.58 6.53 16.96
C LEU A 121 8.89 6.50 17.76
N GLU A 122 9.67 7.59 17.76
CA GLU A 122 10.88 7.72 18.57
C GLU A 122 10.58 7.58 20.07
N THR A 123 9.50 8.20 20.55
CA THR A 123 9.05 8.08 21.94
C THR A 123 8.69 6.63 22.30
N ILE A 124 7.96 5.94 21.42
CA ILE A 124 7.61 4.52 21.64
C ILE A 124 8.87 3.65 21.73
N LYS A 125 9.86 3.87 20.86
CA LYS A 125 11.16 3.17 20.97
C LYS A 125 11.89 3.49 22.26
N ALA A 126 11.91 4.77 22.68
CA ALA A 126 12.54 5.19 23.93
C ALA A 126 11.90 4.53 25.18
N LEU A 127 10.62 4.16 25.09
CA LEU A 127 9.92 3.37 26.11
C LEU A 127 10.25 1.86 26.07
N GLY A 128 11.17 1.44 25.20
CA GLY A 128 11.65 0.06 25.11
C GLY A 128 10.80 -0.86 24.24
N PHE A 129 9.90 -0.33 23.40
CA PHE A 129 9.11 -1.14 22.47
C PHE A 129 9.86 -1.38 21.16
N ARG A 130 9.76 -2.59 20.61
CA ARG A 130 10.02 -2.84 19.20
C ARG A 130 8.86 -2.33 18.36
N LEU A 131 9.16 -1.52 17.36
CA LEU A 131 8.19 -1.01 16.42
C LEU A 131 8.06 -1.96 15.24
N ILE A 132 6.84 -2.43 15.00
CA ILE A 132 6.53 -3.30 13.89
C ILE A 132 5.44 -2.62 13.05
N LEU A 133 5.75 -2.31 11.79
CA LEU A 133 4.72 -1.84 10.88
C LEU A 133 3.90 -3.04 10.39
N ALA A 134 2.58 -2.92 10.37
CA ALA A 134 1.67 -3.92 9.86
C ALA A 134 0.66 -3.29 8.91
N SER A 135 0.82 -3.48 7.61
CA SER A 135 0.01 -2.79 6.61
C SER A 135 -0.57 -3.73 5.56
N ASN A 136 -1.86 -3.52 5.27
CA ASN A 136 -2.45 -4.02 4.04
C ASN A 136 -2.02 -3.08 2.89
N THR A 137 -1.20 -3.56 1.95
CA THR A 137 -0.69 -2.76 0.82
C THR A 137 -0.66 -3.56 -0.47
N MET A 138 -0.85 -2.88 -1.60
CA MET A 138 -0.75 -3.47 -2.93
C MET A 138 0.70 -3.55 -3.44
N SER A 139 1.64 -2.84 -2.80
CA SER A 139 3.05 -2.86 -3.17
C SER A 139 3.98 -2.51 -2.01
N THR A 140 4.77 -3.50 -1.59
CA THR A 140 5.86 -3.38 -0.63
C THR A 140 6.91 -2.39 -1.14
N ALA A 141 7.33 -2.49 -2.40
CA ALA A 141 8.38 -1.63 -2.97
C ALA A 141 8.05 -0.14 -2.85
N HIS A 142 6.83 0.25 -3.23
CA HIS A 142 6.37 1.64 -3.14
C HIS A 142 6.17 2.09 -1.69
N SER A 143 5.72 1.20 -0.81
CA SER A 143 5.56 1.50 0.62
C SER A 143 6.93 1.73 1.28
N LEU A 144 7.94 0.94 0.92
CA LEU A 144 9.33 1.11 1.35
C LEU A 144 9.91 2.44 0.86
N GLN A 145 9.72 2.76 -0.42
CA GLN A 145 10.15 4.04 -0.97
C GLN A 145 9.55 5.20 -0.18
N LEU A 146 8.23 5.18 0.05
CA LEU A 146 7.52 6.24 0.76
C LEU A 146 8.02 6.40 2.21
N LEU A 147 8.21 5.30 2.93
CA LEU A 147 8.77 5.31 4.29
C LEU A 147 10.20 5.88 4.31
N LYS A 148 11.03 5.55 3.32
CA LYS A 148 12.40 6.08 3.19
C LYS A 148 12.40 7.58 2.88
N THR A 149 11.59 8.01 1.91
CA THR A 149 11.45 9.42 1.54
C THR A 149 11.08 10.31 2.72
N HIS A 150 10.26 9.79 3.64
CA HIS A 150 9.84 10.52 4.84
C HIS A 150 10.69 10.24 6.09
N GLY A 151 11.80 9.50 5.96
CA GLY A 151 12.69 9.20 7.08
C GLY A 151 12.08 8.36 8.21
N LEU A 152 11.03 7.58 7.90
CA LEU A 152 10.33 6.71 8.85
C LEU A 152 10.83 5.26 8.80
N TYR A 153 11.44 4.85 7.70
CA TYR A 153 11.86 3.46 7.46
C TYR A 153 12.74 2.91 8.60
N GLU A 154 13.79 3.65 9.00
CA GLU A 154 14.76 3.23 10.01
C GLU A 154 14.19 3.16 11.44
N LEU A 155 12.97 3.67 11.68
CA LEU A 155 12.33 3.61 13.00
C LEU A 155 11.72 2.24 13.27
N PHE A 156 11.35 1.49 12.22
CA PHE A 156 10.71 0.19 12.36
C PHE A 156 11.73 -0.95 12.44
N ASP A 157 11.55 -1.83 13.42
CA ASP A 157 12.37 -3.04 13.60
C ASP A 157 11.93 -4.18 12.67
N TYR A 158 10.69 -4.13 12.16
CA TYR A 158 10.16 -5.04 11.15
C TYR A 158 9.00 -4.39 10.38
N LEU A 159 8.88 -4.73 9.09
CA LEU A 159 7.83 -4.26 8.20
C LEU A 159 7.04 -5.45 7.65
N ALA A 160 5.80 -5.61 8.11
CA ALA A 160 4.87 -6.63 7.65
C ALA A 160 3.90 -6.04 6.63
N PHE A 161 4.06 -6.45 5.38
CA PHE A 161 3.21 -6.04 4.27
C PHE A 161 2.43 -7.23 3.71
N SER A 162 1.13 -7.05 3.48
CA SER A 162 0.23 -8.12 3.04
C SER A 162 0.56 -8.68 1.66
N ASP A 163 1.13 -7.90 0.73
CA ASP A 163 1.52 -8.39 -0.59
C ASP A 163 2.72 -9.33 -0.51
N SER A 164 3.67 -9.05 0.38
CA SER A 164 4.81 -9.94 0.64
C SER A 164 4.41 -11.20 1.42
N ILE A 165 3.45 -11.08 2.34
CA ILE A 165 3.00 -12.20 3.20
C ILE A 165 1.94 -13.07 2.48
N GLY A 166 1.21 -12.52 1.51
CA GLY A 166 0.11 -13.14 0.78
C GLY A 166 -1.24 -13.09 1.49
N PHE A 167 -1.26 -12.99 2.82
CA PHE A 167 -2.47 -12.82 3.63
C PHE A 167 -2.65 -11.36 4.05
N ARG A 168 -3.89 -10.89 4.15
CA ARG A 168 -4.20 -9.55 4.67
C ARG A 168 -4.60 -9.59 6.13
N LYS A 169 -4.47 -8.46 6.84
CA LYS A 169 -5.25 -8.22 8.06
C LYS A 169 -6.76 -8.23 7.73
N PRO A 170 -7.63 -8.79 8.60
CA PRO A 170 -7.34 -9.43 9.90
C PRO A 170 -7.09 -10.94 9.85
N HIS A 171 -6.68 -11.53 8.73
CA HIS A 171 -6.44 -12.98 8.64
C HIS A 171 -5.37 -13.44 9.66
N PRO A 172 -5.60 -14.51 10.44
CA PRO A 172 -4.71 -14.91 11.52
C PRO A 172 -3.29 -15.21 11.05
N LYS A 173 -3.12 -15.83 9.86
CA LYS A 173 -1.78 -16.09 9.28
C LYS A 173 -0.92 -14.84 9.10
N PHE A 174 -1.52 -13.66 8.90
CA PHE A 174 -0.76 -12.41 8.82
C PHE A 174 -0.08 -12.10 10.18
N PHE A 175 -0.83 -12.22 11.27
CA PHE A 175 -0.31 -11.99 12.62
C PHE A 175 0.60 -13.14 13.08
N SER A 176 0.28 -14.39 12.74
CA SER A 176 1.16 -15.54 13.02
C SER A 176 2.53 -15.38 12.35
N HIS A 177 2.57 -14.83 11.13
CA HIS A 177 3.83 -14.52 10.45
C HIS A 177 4.64 -13.49 11.26
N ILE A 178 4.01 -12.37 11.68
CA ILE A 178 4.66 -11.35 12.51
C ILE A 178 5.24 -11.96 13.79
N ILE A 179 4.45 -12.77 14.51
CA ILE A 179 4.91 -13.44 15.74
C ILE A 179 6.12 -14.33 15.45
N SER A 180 6.06 -15.15 14.39
CA SER A 180 7.15 -16.07 14.04
C SER A 180 8.47 -15.38 13.71
N VAL A 181 8.41 -14.19 13.11
CA VAL A 181 9.61 -13.43 12.70
C VAL A 181 10.14 -12.55 13.85
N THR A 182 9.24 -11.96 14.63
CA THR A 182 9.62 -10.94 15.62
C THR A 182 9.77 -11.50 17.04
N GLY A 183 9.15 -12.64 17.34
CA GLY A 183 9.06 -13.21 18.68
C GLY A 183 8.12 -12.46 19.63
N ILE A 184 7.49 -11.37 19.18
CA ILE A 184 6.54 -10.59 20.00
C ILE A 184 5.18 -11.28 19.97
N VAL A 185 4.65 -11.61 21.15
CA VAL A 185 3.32 -12.19 21.36
C VAL A 185 2.38 -11.18 22.03
N PRO A 186 1.04 -11.30 21.86
CA PRO A 186 0.07 -10.49 22.59
C PRO A 186 0.14 -10.63 24.11
#